data_AF-A0A9W6X0L1-F1
#
_entry.id   AF-A0A9W6X0L1-F1
#
_cell.length_a   1.000
_cell.length_b   1.000
_cell.length_c   1.000
_cell.angle_alpha   90.00
_cell.angle_beta   90.00
_cell.angle_gamma   90.00
#
_symmetry.space_group_name_H-M   'P 1'
#
loop_
_entity.id
_entity.type
_entity.pdbx_description
1 polymer ?
#
loop_
_entity_poly.entity_id
_entity_poly.type
_entity_poly.pdbx_seq_one_letter_code
_entity_poly.pdbx_strand_id
1 'polypeptide(L)'
;MAALFHPRPHGGPQSRILALVPMTPARSSVRRLLKARRAEVSTVAIAAKPTTVLDNQDVTAPYTQYVFKLRSANASKEEWTFRKRYSDFHALHSKLRRGSKQWQQSCSKQGDAFDNVAKLLQQAVGPEFPRKHVRCDTSTIIHERRRQLMDYVRTLLAAYTDLEVLLGAPGSLKGSFVHDIVCLNTVYAEIQRFLEIPPKRKEVEAKLTRVVMVLQDVEENSAEGELPQCSICLGDSDPIDKVGGGEELAQLPCAHVFHESCIIHWLQCGPTCPMCRRAVGHTATSRRVSIL
;
A
#
# COMPACT_ATOMS: atom_id res chain seq x y z
N MET A 1 67.44 35.34 -2.51
CA MET A 1 66.25 34.61 -2.99
C MET A 1 65.48 34.13 -1.77
N ALA A 2 64.46 34.88 -1.34
CA ALA A 2 63.58 34.50 -0.22
C ALA A 2 62.21 34.15 -0.80
N ALA A 3 61.78 32.90 -0.63
CA ALA A 3 60.50 32.39 -1.11
C ALA A 3 59.41 32.70 -0.07
N LEU A 4 58.39 33.47 -0.47
CA LEU A 4 57.21 33.78 0.32
C LEU A 4 56.24 32.59 0.28
N PHE A 5 56.01 31.93 1.42
CA PHE A 5 54.93 30.97 1.62
C PHE A 5 53.61 31.71 1.85
N HIS A 6 52.61 31.49 1.00
CA HIS A 6 51.22 31.88 1.26
C HIS A 6 50.46 30.71 1.88
N PRO A 7 49.70 30.91 2.98
CA PRO A 7 48.85 29.86 3.54
C PRO A 7 47.58 29.69 2.70
N ARG A 8 47.20 28.44 2.41
CA ARG A 8 45.91 28.08 1.78
C ARG A 8 44.77 28.29 2.80
N PRO A 9 43.60 28.79 2.39
CA PRO A 9 42.44 28.86 3.27
C PRO A 9 41.82 27.46 3.41
N HIS A 10 41.66 27.00 4.65
CA HIS A 10 40.83 25.85 4.99
C HIS A 10 39.35 26.24 4.87
N GLY A 11 38.70 25.80 3.79
CA GLY A 11 37.24 25.83 3.68
C GLY A 11 36.63 24.69 4.51
N GLY A 12 35.88 25.03 5.56
CA GLY A 12 35.08 24.05 6.31
C GLY A 12 33.94 23.46 5.45
N PRO A 13 33.33 22.34 5.89
CA PRO A 13 32.28 21.67 5.12
C PRO A 13 31.04 22.56 5.05
N GLN A 14 30.82 23.17 3.89
CA GLN A 14 29.60 23.90 3.58
C GLN A 14 28.45 22.90 3.55
N SER A 15 27.53 23.03 4.50
CA SER A 15 26.27 22.28 4.52
C SER A 15 25.46 22.71 3.30
N ARG A 16 25.44 21.87 2.25
CA ARG A 16 24.69 22.12 1.02
C ARG A 16 23.20 21.82 1.24
N ILE A 17 22.36 22.77 0.85
CA ILE A 17 20.90 22.69 0.97
C ILE A 17 20.36 22.03 -0.31
N LEU A 18 19.78 20.84 -0.19
CA LEU A 18 18.97 20.22 -1.25
C LEU A 18 17.71 21.07 -1.44
N ALA A 19 17.43 21.48 -2.68
CA ALA A 19 16.26 22.29 -3.01
C ALA A 19 15.00 21.42 -3.07
N LEU A 20 13.90 21.89 -2.47
CA LEU A 20 12.57 21.28 -2.57
C LEU A 20 11.82 21.95 -3.74
N VAL A 21 11.40 21.19 -4.75
CA VAL A 21 10.54 21.68 -5.84
C VAL A 21 9.07 21.30 -5.57
N PRO A 22 8.08 22.12 -5.97
CA PRO A 22 6.68 21.87 -5.70
C PRO A 22 6.07 20.96 -6.78
N MET A 23 6.32 19.65 -6.70
CA MET A 23 5.26 18.70 -7.05
C MET A 23 4.19 18.79 -5.96
N THR A 24 2.89 18.70 -6.30
CA THR A 24 1.87 18.75 -5.24
C THR A 24 2.13 17.58 -4.26
N PRO A 25 2.45 17.84 -2.98
CA PRO A 25 2.94 16.81 -2.04
C PRO A 25 1.99 15.61 -1.88
N ALA A 26 0.70 15.84 -2.17
CA ALA A 26 -0.33 14.83 -2.17
C ALA A 26 -0.13 13.75 -3.26
N ARG A 27 0.31 14.11 -4.48
CA ARG A 27 0.43 13.15 -5.60
C ARG A 27 1.59 12.17 -5.39
N SER A 28 2.74 12.65 -4.94
CA SER A 28 3.89 11.78 -4.66
C SER A 28 3.59 10.86 -3.48
N SER A 29 2.99 11.37 -2.40
CA SER A 29 2.61 10.58 -1.22
C SER A 29 1.62 9.45 -1.53
N VAL A 30 0.60 9.71 -2.37
CA VAL A 30 -0.35 8.66 -2.82
C VAL A 30 0.37 7.57 -3.60
N ARG A 31 1.28 7.95 -4.49
CA ARG A 31 2.08 6.99 -5.27
C ARG A 31 2.96 6.11 -4.38
N ARG A 32 3.66 6.70 -3.40
CA ARG A 32 4.45 5.97 -2.39
C ARG A 32 3.59 4.98 -1.62
N LEU A 33 2.41 5.42 -1.19
CA LEU A 33 1.47 4.57 -0.45
C LEU A 33 0.98 3.39 -1.27
N LEU A 34 0.55 3.63 -2.51
CA LEU A 34 0.12 2.55 -3.40
C LEU A 34 1.25 1.55 -3.65
N LYS A 35 2.48 2.03 -3.88
CA LYS A 35 3.67 1.17 -4.04
C LYS A 35 3.91 0.29 -2.81
N ALA A 36 3.95 0.90 -1.62
CA ALA A 36 4.15 0.20 -0.36
C ALA A 36 3.03 -0.83 -0.07
N ARG A 37 1.76 -0.45 -0.29
CA ARG A 37 0.60 -1.34 -0.10
C ARG A 37 0.61 -2.52 -1.04
N ARG A 38 0.89 -2.30 -2.32
CA ARG A 38 0.94 -3.38 -3.33
C ARG A 38 2.08 -4.35 -3.04
N ALA A 39 3.23 -3.85 -2.59
CA ALA A 39 4.34 -4.70 -2.14
C ALA A 39 3.98 -5.49 -0.87
N GLU A 40 3.26 -4.90 0.08
CA GLU A 40 2.75 -5.64 1.25
C GLU A 40 1.79 -6.74 0.79
N VAL A 41 0.77 -6.41 0.00
CA VAL A 41 -0.26 -7.36 -0.45
C VAL A 41 0.32 -8.51 -1.27
N SER A 42 1.34 -8.27 -2.10
CA SER A 42 2.00 -9.33 -2.87
C SER A 42 2.68 -10.38 -1.99
N THR A 43 3.10 -9.99 -0.78
CA THR A 43 3.74 -10.89 0.20
C THR A 43 2.78 -11.50 1.22
N VAL A 44 1.49 -11.12 1.20
CA VAL A 44 0.48 -11.71 2.10
C VAL A 44 0.29 -13.19 1.79
N ALA A 45 0.58 -14.03 2.78
CA ALA A 45 0.29 -15.45 2.73
C ALA A 45 -1.20 -15.67 2.96
N ILE A 46 -1.86 -16.34 2.02
CA ILE A 46 -3.28 -16.69 2.07
C ILE A 46 -3.40 -18.20 2.08
N ALA A 47 -3.99 -18.75 3.13
CA ALA A 47 -4.31 -20.17 3.24
C ALA A 47 -5.82 -20.36 3.38
N ALA A 48 -6.38 -21.34 2.67
CA ALA A 48 -7.78 -21.74 2.82
C ALA A 48 -7.87 -23.20 3.26
N LYS A 49 -8.63 -23.50 4.33
CA LYS A 49 -8.94 -24.86 4.77
C LYS A 49 -10.41 -25.18 4.49
N PRO A 50 -10.74 -26.12 3.59
CA PRO A 50 -12.10 -26.59 3.41
C PRO A 50 -12.55 -27.41 4.62
N THR A 51 -13.79 -27.21 5.04
CA THR A 51 -14.44 -27.90 6.15
C THR A 51 -15.87 -28.21 5.75
N THR A 52 -16.31 -29.45 5.94
CA THR A 52 -17.72 -29.82 5.76
C THR A 52 -18.49 -29.36 6.99
N VAL A 53 -19.53 -28.57 6.77
CA VAL A 53 -20.41 -28.07 7.83
C VAL A 53 -21.79 -28.69 7.66
N LEU A 54 -22.33 -29.22 8.75
CA LEU A 54 -23.72 -29.66 8.87
C LEU A 54 -24.53 -28.45 9.33
N ASP A 55 -25.59 -28.12 8.60
CA ASP A 55 -26.50 -27.05 9.03
C ASP A 55 -27.34 -27.57 10.20
N ASN A 56 -27.41 -26.81 11.29
CA ASN A 56 -28.25 -27.17 12.43
C ASN A 56 -29.75 -27.16 12.08
N GLN A 57 -30.13 -26.42 11.03
CA GLN A 57 -31.51 -26.36 10.52
C GLN A 57 -31.79 -27.44 9.48
N ASP A 58 -30.77 -27.92 8.76
CA ASP A 58 -30.87 -29.00 7.78
C ASP A 58 -29.61 -29.87 7.79
N VAL A 59 -29.64 -30.87 8.67
CA VAL A 59 -28.53 -31.82 8.83
C VAL A 59 -28.35 -32.74 7.61
N THR A 60 -29.33 -32.76 6.69
CA THR A 60 -29.32 -33.62 5.50
C THR A 60 -28.57 -33.00 4.31
N ALA A 61 -28.29 -31.69 4.37
CA ALA A 61 -27.64 -30.93 3.30
C ALA A 61 -26.30 -30.31 3.75
N PRO A 62 -25.24 -31.12 3.97
CA PRO A 62 -23.92 -30.60 4.29
C PRO A 62 -23.39 -29.69 3.18
N TYR A 63 -22.62 -28.67 3.56
CA TYR A 63 -21.96 -27.78 2.61
C TYR A 63 -20.48 -27.57 2.95
N THR A 64 -19.69 -27.23 1.92
CA THR A 64 -18.29 -26.88 2.10
C THR A 64 -18.16 -25.41 2.52
N GLN A 65 -17.57 -25.18 3.68
CA GLN A 65 -17.10 -23.87 4.13
C GLN A 65 -15.58 -23.80 4.04
N TYR A 66 -15.04 -22.65 3.64
CA TYR A 66 -13.61 -22.40 3.54
C TYR A 66 -13.21 -21.43 4.65
N VAL A 67 -12.27 -21.85 5.48
CA VAL A 67 -11.65 -21.01 6.52
C VAL A 67 -10.40 -20.38 5.91
N PHE A 68 -10.46 -19.08 5.62
CA PHE A 68 -9.36 -18.31 5.07
C PHE A 68 -8.54 -17.69 6.20
N LYS A 69 -7.22 -17.79 6.09
CA LYS A 69 -6.24 -17.28 7.05
C LYS A 69 -5.21 -16.47 6.29
N LEU A 70 -5.11 -15.20 6.63
CA LEU A 70 -4.25 -14.22 5.96
C LEU A 70 -3.19 -13.71 6.94
N ARG A 71 -1.94 -13.69 6.50
CA ARG A 71 -0.78 -13.28 7.31
C ARG A 71 0.14 -12.39 6.48
N SER A 72 0.48 -11.22 7.02
CA SER A 72 1.48 -10.34 6.42
C SER A 72 2.89 -10.89 6.65
N ALA A 73 3.75 -10.83 5.64
CA ALA A 73 5.14 -11.28 5.76
C ALA A 73 5.93 -10.46 6.80
N ASN A 74 5.60 -9.18 6.95
CA ASN A 74 6.35 -8.23 7.79
C ASN A 74 5.83 -8.16 9.23
N ALA A 75 4.70 -8.80 9.54
CA ALA A 75 4.08 -8.78 10.86
C ALA A 75 3.86 -10.22 11.33
N SER A 76 4.90 -10.82 11.89
CA SER A 76 4.93 -12.24 12.32
C SER A 76 3.81 -12.64 13.30
N LYS A 77 3.09 -11.67 13.90
CA LYS A 77 1.97 -11.89 14.83
C LYS A 77 0.61 -11.40 14.34
N GLU A 78 0.52 -10.68 13.23
CA GLU A 78 -0.77 -10.17 12.73
C GLU A 78 -1.34 -11.12 11.69
N GLU A 79 -2.32 -11.90 12.12
CA GLU A 79 -3.06 -12.83 11.30
C GLU A 79 -4.55 -12.57 11.48
N TRP A 80 -5.32 -12.62 10.38
CA TRP A 80 -6.78 -12.62 10.48
C TRP A 80 -7.39 -13.79 9.74
N THR A 81 -8.53 -14.24 10.24
CA THR A 81 -9.25 -15.39 9.72
C THR A 81 -10.70 -15.01 9.49
N PHE A 82 -11.26 -15.46 8.37
CA PHE A 82 -12.68 -15.34 8.08
C PHE A 82 -13.19 -16.62 7.40
N ARG A 83 -14.50 -16.85 7.43
CA ARG A 83 -15.12 -18.08 6.93
C ARG A 83 -16.18 -17.75 5.89
N LYS A 84 -16.13 -18.41 4.73
CA LYS A 84 -17.11 -18.22 3.65
C LYS A 84 -17.40 -19.54 2.93
N ARG A 85 -18.61 -19.71 2.45
CA ARG A 85 -19.00 -20.76 1.49
C ARG A 85 -18.95 -20.20 0.07
N TYR A 86 -18.92 -21.07 -0.93
CA TYR A 86 -18.89 -20.65 -2.35
C TYR A 86 -20.01 -19.66 -2.71
N SER A 87 -21.22 -19.85 -2.17
CA SER A 87 -22.34 -18.95 -2.45
C SER A 87 -22.12 -17.51 -1.95
N ASP A 88 -21.31 -17.30 -0.90
CA ASP A 88 -20.99 -15.95 -0.43
C ASP A 88 -20.10 -15.24 -1.46
N PHE A 89 -19.09 -15.93 -1.97
CA PHE A 89 -18.23 -15.45 -3.05
C PHE A 89 -19.05 -15.15 -4.30
N HIS A 90 -19.94 -16.05 -4.68
CA HIS A 90 -20.80 -15.88 -5.85
C HIS A 90 -21.76 -14.68 -5.68
N ALA A 91 -22.26 -14.45 -4.46
CA ALA A 91 -23.10 -13.29 -4.16
C ALA A 91 -22.34 -11.97 -4.32
N LEU A 92 -21.11 -11.88 -3.80
CA LEU A 92 -20.25 -10.71 -4.01
C LEU A 92 -19.89 -10.54 -5.49
N HIS A 93 -19.43 -11.59 -6.17
CA HIS A 93 -19.13 -11.58 -7.62
C HIS A 93 -20.31 -11.04 -8.42
N SER A 94 -21.51 -11.58 -8.19
CA SER A 94 -22.73 -11.15 -8.84
C SER A 94 -23.04 -9.67 -8.55
N LYS A 95 -22.83 -9.22 -7.31
CA LYS A 95 -23.07 -7.84 -6.91
C LYS A 95 -22.11 -6.87 -7.62
N LEU A 96 -20.81 -7.17 -7.63
CA LEU A 96 -19.79 -6.39 -8.33
C LEU A 96 -20.02 -6.38 -9.85
N ARG A 97 -20.39 -7.53 -10.42
CA ARG A 97 -20.67 -7.67 -11.86
C ARG A 97 -21.90 -6.86 -12.29
N ARG A 98 -22.97 -6.84 -11.50
CA ARG A 98 -24.16 -6.00 -11.80
C ARG A 98 -23.82 -4.51 -11.83
N GLY A 99 -22.87 -4.08 -10.99
CA GLY A 99 -22.40 -2.70 -10.93
C GLY A 99 -21.27 -2.36 -11.90
N SER A 100 -20.89 -3.26 -12.82
CA SER A 100 -19.62 -3.14 -13.56
C SER A 100 -19.51 -1.88 -14.38
N LYS A 101 -20.56 -1.52 -15.11
CA LYS A 101 -20.58 -0.31 -15.93
C LYS A 101 -20.38 0.94 -15.06
N GLN A 102 -21.02 0.99 -13.89
CA GLN A 102 -20.95 2.15 -13.01
C GLN A 102 -19.54 2.33 -12.45
N TRP A 103 -18.97 1.30 -11.81
CA TRP A 103 -17.65 1.46 -11.20
C TRP A 103 -16.52 1.59 -12.24
N GLN A 104 -16.66 1.00 -13.43
CA GLN A 104 -15.72 1.24 -14.54
C GLN A 104 -15.72 2.72 -14.94
N GLN A 105 -16.92 3.28 -15.19
CA GLN A 105 -17.06 4.68 -15.55
C GLN A 105 -16.55 5.60 -14.43
N SER A 106 -16.86 5.29 -13.17
CA SER A 106 -16.36 6.06 -12.04
C SER A 106 -14.83 6.03 -11.97
N CYS A 107 -14.18 4.87 -12.16
CA CYS A 107 -12.71 4.79 -12.19
C CYS A 107 -12.12 5.64 -13.33
N SER A 108 -12.62 5.51 -14.55
CA SER A 108 -12.10 6.24 -15.72
C SER A 108 -12.16 7.77 -15.54
N LYS A 109 -13.15 8.30 -14.81
CA LYS A 109 -13.26 9.74 -14.53
C LYS A 109 -12.23 10.25 -13.51
N GLN A 110 -11.76 9.40 -12.60
CA GLN A 110 -10.82 9.80 -11.55
C GLN A 110 -9.37 9.88 -12.06
N GLY A 111 -9.07 9.21 -13.18
CA GLY A 111 -7.77 9.22 -13.86
C GLY A 111 -6.90 8.02 -13.52
N ASP A 112 -5.66 8.05 -14.01
CA ASP A 112 -4.77 6.88 -14.17
C ASP A 112 -4.51 6.09 -12.87
N ALA A 113 -4.57 6.77 -11.71
CA ALA A 113 -4.40 6.12 -10.42
C ALA A 113 -5.48 5.05 -10.14
N PHE A 114 -6.67 5.19 -10.72
CA PHE A 114 -7.80 4.25 -10.59
C PHE A 114 -7.80 3.15 -11.66
N ASP A 115 -6.94 3.21 -12.68
CA ASP A 115 -6.90 2.18 -13.74
C ASP A 115 -6.55 0.80 -13.18
N ASN A 116 -5.66 0.76 -12.19
CA ASN A 116 -5.31 -0.49 -11.52
C ASN A 116 -6.51 -1.06 -10.74
N VAL A 117 -7.29 -0.21 -10.06
CA VAL A 117 -8.53 -0.63 -9.38
C VAL A 117 -9.52 -1.19 -10.38
N ALA A 118 -9.74 -0.49 -11.51
CA ALA A 118 -10.63 -0.96 -12.56
C ALA A 118 -10.20 -2.34 -13.10
N LYS A 119 -8.89 -2.54 -13.32
CA LYS A 119 -8.32 -3.84 -13.75
C LYS A 119 -8.56 -4.95 -12.72
N LEU A 120 -8.29 -4.68 -11.43
CA LEU A 120 -8.48 -5.66 -10.36
C LEU A 120 -9.96 -6.04 -10.20
N LEU A 121 -10.86 -5.05 -10.22
CA LEU A 121 -12.30 -5.30 -10.17
C LEU A 121 -12.77 -6.08 -11.40
N GLN A 122 -12.23 -5.76 -12.58
CA GLN A 122 -12.52 -6.49 -13.81
C GLN A 122 -12.07 -7.94 -13.75
N GLN A 123 -10.88 -8.21 -13.19
CA GLN A 123 -10.40 -9.57 -12.95
C GLN A 123 -11.33 -10.29 -11.97
N ALA A 124 -11.74 -9.63 -10.89
CA ALA A 124 -12.66 -10.21 -9.90
C ALA A 124 -14.01 -10.59 -10.54
N VAL A 125 -14.60 -9.76 -11.39
CA VAL A 125 -15.88 -10.10 -12.06
C VAL A 125 -15.70 -10.95 -13.33
N GLY A 126 -14.45 -11.30 -13.66
CA GLY A 126 -14.05 -11.96 -14.90
C GLY A 126 -14.26 -13.48 -14.92
N PRO A 127 -13.74 -14.14 -15.97
CA PRO A 127 -13.91 -15.57 -16.18
C PRO A 127 -13.07 -16.45 -15.24
N GLU A 128 -12.11 -15.86 -14.52
CA GLU A 128 -11.29 -16.58 -13.53
C GLU A 128 -12.08 -16.97 -12.27
N PHE A 129 -13.26 -16.38 -12.07
CA PHE A 129 -14.11 -16.73 -10.93
C PHE A 129 -14.59 -18.19 -11.02
N PRO A 130 -14.54 -18.98 -9.92
CA PRO A 130 -14.92 -20.38 -9.94
C PRO A 130 -16.34 -20.60 -10.46
N ARG A 131 -16.52 -21.62 -11.30
CA ARG A 131 -17.83 -21.93 -11.87
C ARG A 131 -18.78 -22.52 -10.82
N LYS A 132 -20.08 -22.26 -11.01
CA LYS A 132 -21.14 -22.89 -10.22
C LYS A 132 -21.31 -24.34 -10.68
N HIS A 133 -21.33 -25.27 -9.71
CA HIS A 133 -21.68 -26.67 -9.94
C HIS A 133 -23.07 -26.94 -9.37
N VAL A 134 -23.93 -27.63 -10.11
CA VAL A 134 -25.29 -28.04 -9.69
C VAL A 134 -25.25 -29.49 -9.23
N ARG A 135 -24.37 -29.78 -8.26
CA ARG A 135 -24.17 -31.11 -7.65
C ARG A 135 -23.45 -30.94 -6.31
N CYS A 136 -23.38 -32.02 -5.52
CA CYS A 136 -22.57 -32.06 -4.30
C CYS A 136 -21.09 -31.80 -4.60
N ASP A 137 -20.40 -31.18 -3.65
CA ASP A 137 -18.98 -30.89 -3.77
C ASP A 137 -18.16 -32.18 -3.71
N THR A 138 -17.43 -32.49 -4.78
CA THR A 138 -16.44 -33.56 -4.81
C THR A 138 -15.08 -33.04 -4.34
N SER A 139 -14.15 -33.92 -3.95
CA SER A 139 -12.78 -33.54 -3.60
C SER A 139 -12.11 -32.71 -4.71
N THR A 140 -12.31 -33.06 -5.98
CA THR A 140 -11.82 -32.31 -7.13
C THR A 140 -12.38 -30.88 -7.17
N ILE A 141 -13.70 -30.72 -6.99
CA ILE A 141 -14.34 -29.39 -6.96
C ILE A 141 -13.78 -28.55 -5.81
N ILE A 142 -13.62 -29.16 -4.64
CA ILE A 142 -13.12 -28.48 -3.44
C ILE A 142 -11.68 -28.01 -3.68
N HIS A 143 -10.82 -28.86 -4.26
CA HIS A 143 -9.44 -28.50 -4.57
C HIS A 143 -9.34 -27.36 -5.59
N GLU A 144 -10.12 -27.42 -6.67
CA GLU A 144 -10.17 -26.38 -7.70
C GLU A 144 -10.65 -25.05 -7.11
N ARG A 145 -11.81 -25.05 -6.44
CA ARG A 145 -12.37 -23.85 -5.79
C ARG A 145 -11.42 -23.29 -4.77
N ARG A 146 -10.78 -24.11 -3.95
CA ARG A 146 -9.82 -23.64 -2.95
C ARG A 146 -8.74 -22.76 -3.58
N ARG A 147 -8.16 -23.17 -4.71
CA ARG A 147 -7.13 -22.39 -5.42
C ARG A 147 -7.69 -21.09 -5.94
N GLN A 148 -8.73 -21.17 -6.77
CA GLN A 148 -9.34 -20.01 -7.43
C GLN A 148 -9.90 -18.99 -6.42
N LEU A 149 -10.47 -19.45 -5.29
CA LEU A 149 -10.97 -18.57 -4.24
C LEU A 149 -9.83 -17.88 -3.47
N MET A 150 -8.68 -18.53 -3.26
CA MET A 150 -7.52 -17.85 -2.67
C MET A 150 -7.00 -16.74 -3.59
N ASP A 151 -6.95 -16.98 -4.90
CA ASP A 151 -6.55 -15.97 -5.89
C ASP A 151 -7.57 -14.83 -5.94
N TYR A 152 -8.86 -15.15 -5.91
CA TYR A 152 -9.92 -14.16 -5.81
C TYR A 152 -9.80 -13.28 -4.55
N VAL A 153 -9.51 -13.88 -3.37
CA VAL A 153 -9.27 -13.12 -2.14
C VAL A 153 -8.07 -12.19 -2.29
N ARG A 154 -6.99 -12.62 -2.94
CA ARG A 154 -5.83 -11.75 -3.21
C ARG A 154 -6.20 -10.56 -4.08
N THR A 155 -6.95 -10.79 -5.16
CA THR A 155 -7.43 -9.73 -6.06
C THR A 155 -8.33 -8.73 -5.33
N LEU A 156 -9.25 -9.22 -4.49
CA LEU A 156 -10.09 -8.37 -3.66
C LEU A 156 -9.29 -7.55 -2.64
N LEU A 157 -8.31 -8.16 -1.99
CA LEU A 157 -7.44 -7.46 -1.02
C LEU A 157 -6.65 -6.34 -1.70
N ALA A 158 -6.09 -6.60 -2.88
CA ALA A 158 -5.39 -5.58 -3.67
C ALA A 158 -6.32 -4.42 -4.08
N ALA A 159 -7.55 -4.73 -4.52
CA ALA A 159 -8.53 -3.69 -4.87
C ALA A 159 -8.94 -2.87 -3.64
N TYR A 160 -9.14 -3.52 -2.49
CA TYR A 160 -9.44 -2.88 -1.22
C TYR A 160 -8.34 -1.91 -0.81
N THR A 161 -7.07 -2.34 -0.81
CA THR A 161 -5.95 -1.50 -0.37
C THR A 161 -5.74 -0.29 -1.28
N ASP A 162 -5.90 -0.47 -2.59
CA ASP A 162 -5.82 0.65 -3.53
C ASP A 162 -6.98 1.64 -3.33
N LEU A 163 -8.21 1.15 -3.19
CA LEU A 163 -9.38 1.98 -2.92
C LEU A 163 -9.25 2.73 -1.59
N GLU A 164 -8.74 2.10 -0.53
CA GLU A 164 -8.52 2.74 0.76
C GLU A 164 -7.59 3.95 0.64
N VAL A 165 -6.46 3.80 -0.07
CA VAL A 165 -5.51 4.88 -0.30
C VAL A 165 -6.13 5.99 -1.16
N LEU A 166 -6.76 5.62 -2.28
CA LEU A 166 -7.27 6.59 -3.26
C LEU A 166 -8.49 7.36 -2.76
N LEU A 167 -9.38 6.71 -2.00
CA LEU A 167 -10.57 7.36 -1.42
C LEU A 167 -10.22 8.13 -0.14
N GLY A 168 -9.15 7.74 0.57
CA GLY A 168 -8.70 8.40 1.80
C GLY A 168 -7.75 9.58 1.59
N ALA A 169 -7.16 9.73 0.40
CA ALA A 169 -6.17 10.77 0.13
C ALA A 169 -6.81 12.13 -0.21
N PRO A 170 -6.44 13.22 0.50
CA PRO A 170 -6.94 14.57 0.19
C PRO A 170 -6.59 14.98 -1.24
N GLY A 171 -7.59 15.42 -2.01
CA GLY A 171 -7.40 15.90 -3.39
C GLY A 171 -7.10 14.79 -4.42
N SER A 172 -7.21 13.51 -4.06
CA SER A 172 -7.04 12.39 -5.00
C SER A 172 -8.23 12.20 -5.95
N LEU A 173 -9.39 12.78 -5.62
CA LEU A 173 -10.61 12.68 -6.41
C LEU A 173 -10.78 13.94 -7.27
N LYS A 174 -11.09 13.75 -8.56
CA LYS A 174 -11.34 14.84 -9.51
C LYS A 174 -12.85 15.13 -9.57
N GLY A 175 -13.22 16.39 -9.30
CA GLY A 175 -14.58 16.92 -9.49
C GLY A 175 -15.59 16.49 -8.41
N SER A 176 -16.58 17.35 -8.14
CA SER A 176 -17.65 17.09 -7.17
C SER A 176 -18.76 16.22 -7.78
N PHE A 177 -18.45 14.97 -8.17
CA PHE A 177 -19.45 14.01 -8.63
C PHE A 177 -19.78 13.03 -7.51
N VAL A 178 -20.69 13.44 -6.63
CA VAL A 178 -21.14 12.67 -5.46
C VAL A 178 -21.48 11.22 -5.84
N HIS A 179 -22.10 10.99 -7.01
CA HIS A 179 -22.46 9.65 -7.47
C HIS A 179 -21.27 8.71 -7.71
N ASP A 180 -20.19 9.19 -8.32
CA ASP A 180 -19.01 8.35 -8.60
C ASP A 180 -18.28 7.98 -7.29
N ILE A 181 -18.20 8.94 -6.37
CA ILE A 181 -17.64 8.73 -5.03
C ILE A 181 -18.48 7.72 -4.25
N VAL A 182 -19.81 7.86 -4.26
CA VAL A 182 -20.73 6.91 -3.61
C VAL A 182 -20.60 5.52 -4.22
N CYS A 183 -20.47 5.41 -5.55
CA CYS A 183 -20.28 4.14 -6.23
C CYS A 183 -19.00 3.42 -5.76
N LEU A 184 -17.86 4.11 -5.79
CA LEU A 184 -16.58 3.54 -5.38
C LEU A 184 -16.53 3.23 -3.87
N ASN A 185 -17.11 4.09 -3.04
CA ASN A 185 -17.25 3.82 -1.60
C ASN A 185 -18.14 2.60 -1.32
N THR A 186 -19.18 2.38 -2.15
CA THR A 186 -20.02 1.19 -2.03
C THR A 186 -19.23 -0.06 -2.38
N VAL A 187 -18.44 -0.04 -3.46
CA VAL A 187 -17.56 -1.16 -3.83
C VAL A 187 -16.55 -1.43 -2.71
N TYR A 188 -15.88 -0.38 -2.22
CA TYR A 188 -14.95 -0.45 -1.09
C TYR A 188 -15.61 -1.11 0.14
N ALA A 189 -16.80 -0.65 0.54
CA ALA A 189 -17.52 -1.18 1.69
C ALA A 189 -17.94 -2.65 1.51
N GLU A 190 -18.35 -3.06 0.31
CA GLU A 190 -18.68 -4.45 0.02
C GLU A 190 -17.48 -5.38 0.13
N ILE A 191 -16.34 -4.98 -0.42
CA ILE A 191 -15.10 -5.76 -0.34
C ILE A 191 -14.63 -5.84 1.12
N GLN A 192 -14.61 -4.71 1.82
CA GLN A 192 -14.23 -4.63 3.22
C GLN A 192 -15.09 -5.55 4.10
N ARG A 193 -16.42 -5.50 3.92
CA ARG A 193 -17.38 -6.34 4.66
C ARG A 193 -17.18 -7.82 4.32
N PHE A 194 -16.90 -8.14 3.07
CA PHE A 194 -16.71 -9.52 2.64
C PHE A 194 -15.43 -10.14 3.22
N LEU A 195 -14.32 -9.39 3.20
CA LEU A 195 -13.01 -9.83 3.72
C LEU A 195 -12.90 -9.78 5.25
N GLU A 196 -13.93 -9.24 5.93
CA GLU A 196 -13.97 -9.09 7.39
C GLU A 196 -12.71 -8.40 7.94
N ILE A 197 -12.30 -7.30 7.30
CA ILE A 197 -11.07 -6.58 7.63
C ILE A 197 -11.09 -6.12 9.11
N PRO A 198 -10.17 -6.60 9.97
CA PRO A 198 -10.19 -6.28 11.39
C PRO A 198 -9.89 -4.80 11.68
N PRO A 199 -10.50 -4.19 12.73
CA PRO A 199 -10.21 -2.80 13.12
C PRO A 199 -8.73 -2.54 13.38
N LYS A 200 -8.05 -3.47 14.07
CA LYS A 200 -6.63 -3.38 14.35
C LYS A 200 -5.76 -3.29 13.09
N ARG A 201 -6.14 -3.99 12.01
CA ARG A 201 -5.46 -3.90 10.72
C ARG A 201 -5.62 -2.49 10.14
N LYS A 202 -6.84 -1.95 10.14
CA LYS A 202 -7.10 -0.58 9.69
C LYS A 202 -6.32 0.47 10.48
N GLU A 203 -6.13 0.25 11.78
CA GLU A 203 -5.32 1.13 12.62
C GLU A 203 -3.84 1.10 12.23
N VAL A 204 -3.29 -0.09 11.99
CA VAL A 204 -1.91 -0.27 11.49
C VAL A 204 -1.76 0.40 10.13
N GLU A 205 -2.74 0.19 9.24
CA GLU A 205 -2.76 0.79 7.91
C GLU A 205 -2.83 2.32 8.00
N ALA A 206 -3.73 2.89 8.80
CA ALA A 206 -3.86 4.32 9.02
C ALA A 206 -2.59 4.95 9.64
N LYS A 207 -1.90 4.25 10.55
CA LYS A 207 -0.60 4.70 11.09
C LYS A 207 0.45 4.81 9.98
N LEU A 208 0.57 3.78 9.15
CA LEU A 208 1.49 3.82 8.01
C LEU A 208 1.14 4.95 7.05
N THR A 209 -0.15 5.12 6.72
CA THR A 209 -0.63 6.21 5.86
C THR A 209 -0.19 7.58 6.38
N ARG A 210 -0.43 7.88 7.68
CA ARG A 210 -0.01 9.16 8.28
C ARG A 210 1.49 9.40 8.17
N VAL A 211 2.28 8.34 8.35
CA VAL A 211 3.74 8.45 8.35
C VAL A 211 4.32 8.59 6.94
N VAL A 212 3.77 7.90 5.94
CA VAL A 212 4.22 8.07 4.54
C VAL A 212 3.83 9.45 4.00
N MET A 213 2.68 10.00 4.43
CA MET A 213 2.21 11.32 4.01
C MET A 213 3.13 12.48 4.45
N VAL A 214 4.06 12.27 5.37
CA VAL A 214 5.03 13.30 5.79
C VAL A 214 6.41 13.11 5.15
N LEU A 215 6.59 12.10 4.29
CA LEU A 215 7.81 11.92 3.52
C LEU A 215 7.87 12.91 2.36
N GLN A 216 9.05 13.49 2.16
CA GLN A 216 9.33 14.46 1.11
C GLN A 216 10.17 13.81 0.00
N ASP A 217 9.90 14.19 -1.24
CA ASP A 217 10.72 13.80 -2.39
C ASP A 217 12.10 14.46 -2.32
N VAL A 218 13.13 13.74 -2.75
CA VAL A 218 14.48 14.28 -2.95
C VAL A 218 14.70 14.37 -4.45
N GLU A 219 14.99 15.57 -4.95
CA GLU A 219 15.44 15.70 -6.34
C GLU A 219 16.94 15.42 -6.44
N GLU A 220 17.32 14.64 -7.45
CA GLU A 220 18.70 14.50 -7.89
C GLU A 220 19.10 15.79 -8.62
N ASN A 221 19.75 16.70 -7.90
CA ASN A 221 20.42 17.81 -8.58
C ASN A 221 21.65 17.25 -9.28
N SER A 222 21.64 17.20 -10.61
CA SER A 222 22.72 16.70 -11.46
C SER A 222 23.95 17.61 -11.36
N ALA A 223 24.70 17.48 -10.27
CA ALA A 223 26.00 18.11 -10.10
C ALA A 223 26.84 17.17 -9.22
N GLU A 224 27.72 16.42 -9.89
CA GLU A 224 28.85 15.63 -9.36
C GLU A 224 29.07 15.80 -7.84
N GLY A 225 28.42 14.94 -7.05
CA GLY A 225 28.51 14.93 -5.60
C GLY A 225 27.89 13.65 -5.05
N GLU A 226 28.60 13.00 -4.12
CA GLU A 226 28.18 11.73 -3.50
C GLU A 226 26.76 11.83 -2.95
N LEU A 227 25.90 10.92 -3.38
CA LEU A 227 24.52 10.86 -2.91
C LEU A 227 24.47 10.39 -1.45
N PRO A 228 23.47 10.86 -0.66
CA PRO A 228 23.39 10.55 0.76
C PRO A 228 23.27 9.03 0.98
N GLN A 229 24.24 8.44 1.66
CA GLN A 229 24.25 7.01 1.97
C GLN A 229 23.09 6.64 2.91
N CYS A 230 22.30 5.63 2.54
CA CYS A 230 21.22 5.15 3.40
C CYS A 230 21.78 4.37 4.60
N SER A 231 21.65 4.94 5.81
CA SER A 231 22.16 4.33 7.05
C SER A 231 21.36 3.13 7.56
N ILE A 232 20.26 2.76 6.89
CA ILE A 232 19.43 1.59 7.27
C ILE A 232 19.98 0.32 6.63
N CYS A 233 20.24 0.33 5.32
CA CYS A 233 20.73 -0.86 4.62
C CYS A 233 22.24 -1.04 4.72
N LEU A 234 23.00 0.03 5.03
CA LEU A 234 24.47 0.03 5.15
C LEU A 234 25.18 -0.64 3.95
N GLY A 235 24.50 -0.81 2.83
CA GLY A 235 24.96 -1.59 1.69
C GLY A 235 26.01 -0.84 0.88
N ASP A 236 27.08 -1.55 0.57
CA ASP A 236 28.22 -1.12 -0.24
C ASP A 236 27.78 -0.79 -1.68
N SER A 237 28.17 0.39 -2.15
CA SER A 237 28.60 0.62 -3.54
C SER A 237 27.72 0.04 -4.66
N ASP A 238 26.50 0.53 -4.78
CA ASP A 238 26.18 1.11 -6.09
C ASP A 238 26.00 2.61 -5.82
N PRO A 239 26.83 3.50 -6.40
CA PRO A 239 26.37 4.87 -6.56
C PRO A 239 25.01 4.75 -7.24
N ILE A 240 24.03 5.45 -6.69
CA ILE A 240 22.67 5.57 -7.21
C ILE A 240 22.77 5.90 -8.71
N ASP A 241 22.84 4.88 -9.55
CA ASP A 241 22.89 4.99 -10.99
C ASP A 241 23.01 3.60 -11.65
N LYS A 242 22.06 3.35 -12.55
CA LYS A 242 22.28 2.64 -13.83
C LYS A 242 22.41 1.12 -13.80
N VAL A 243 21.30 0.43 -13.49
CA VAL A 243 20.61 -0.43 -14.49
C VAL A 243 19.10 -0.49 -14.18
N GLY A 244 18.30 0.35 -14.83
CA GLY A 244 16.87 0.05 -15.06
C GLY A 244 15.82 0.42 -14.00
N GLY A 245 16.15 1.20 -12.96
CA GLY A 245 15.15 1.78 -12.04
C GLY A 245 15.73 2.08 -10.65
N GLY A 246 16.34 3.25 -10.48
CA GLY A 246 16.94 3.65 -9.20
C GLY A 246 15.95 3.59 -8.02
N GLU A 247 16.42 3.15 -6.86
CA GLU A 247 15.60 3.17 -5.64
C GLU A 247 15.33 4.62 -5.21
N GLU A 248 14.05 4.98 -5.15
CA GLU A 248 13.62 6.34 -4.85
C GLU A 248 14.04 6.77 -3.45
N LEU A 249 14.53 8.00 -3.33
CA LEU A 249 14.89 8.60 -2.05
C LEU A 249 13.69 9.29 -1.40
N ALA A 250 13.64 9.22 -0.08
CA ALA A 250 12.66 9.91 0.74
C ALA A 250 13.36 10.67 1.87
N GLN A 251 12.98 11.92 2.05
CA GLN A 251 13.44 12.78 3.13
C GLN A 251 12.38 12.87 4.24
N LEU A 252 12.82 12.69 5.49
CA LEU A 252 12.00 12.95 6.67
C LEU A 252 11.92 14.47 6.95
N PRO A 253 10.90 14.96 7.69
CA PRO A 253 10.83 16.37 8.11
C PRO A 253 12.02 16.88 8.92
N CYS A 254 12.85 15.97 9.44
CA CYS A 254 14.11 16.27 10.13
C CYS A 254 15.33 16.38 9.18
N ALA A 255 15.08 16.44 7.87
CA ALA A 255 16.03 16.53 6.75
C ALA A 255 16.90 15.29 6.45
N HIS A 256 16.80 14.20 7.23
CA HIS A 256 17.52 12.95 6.92
C HIS A 256 16.89 12.21 5.74
N VAL A 257 17.75 11.67 4.87
CA VAL A 257 17.40 11.00 3.61
C VAL A 257 17.70 9.50 3.70
N PHE A 258 16.83 8.68 3.12
CA PHE A 258 16.94 7.22 3.07
C PHE A 258 16.33 6.71 1.76
N HIS A 259 16.62 5.46 1.37
CA HIS A 259 15.77 4.76 0.40
C HIS A 259 14.33 4.69 0.94
N GLU A 260 13.37 4.99 0.07
CA GLU A 260 11.94 5.02 0.40
C GLU A 260 11.48 3.68 1.01
N SER A 261 11.90 2.56 0.41
CA SER A 261 11.62 1.21 0.90
C SER A 261 12.14 1.00 2.33
N CYS A 262 13.40 1.36 2.58
CA CYS A 262 14.04 1.23 3.89
C CYS A 262 13.33 2.04 4.97
N ILE A 263 13.05 3.32 4.70
CA ILE A 263 12.44 4.19 5.70
C ILE A 263 10.98 3.85 5.95
N ILE A 264 10.21 3.46 4.93
CA ILE A 264 8.83 2.98 5.11
C ILE A 264 8.82 1.73 5.99
N HIS A 265 9.73 0.77 5.77
CA HIS A 265 9.82 -0.42 6.59
C HIS A 265 10.18 -0.10 8.04
N TRP A 266 11.16 0.76 8.27
CA TRP A 266 11.53 1.21 9.62
C TRP A 266 10.34 1.84 10.36
N LEU A 267 9.58 2.68 9.66
CA LEU A 267 8.44 3.40 10.23
C LEU A 267 7.23 2.51 10.52
N GLN A 268 7.17 1.30 9.95
CA GLN A 268 6.20 0.26 10.36
C GLN A 268 6.48 -0.24 11.78
N CYS A 269 7.75 -0.28 12.20
CA CYS A 269 8.15 -0.71 13.54
C CYS A 269 8.06 0.41 14.58
N GLY A 270 8.36 1.65 14.18
CA GLY A 270 8.23 2.81 15.07
C GLY A 270 8.38 4.15 14.35
N PRO A 271 7.58 5.18 14.69
CA PRO A 271 7.51 6.43 13.94
C PRO A 271 8.65 7.40 14.33
N THR A 272 9.91 6.96 14.29
CA THR A 272 11.08 7.79 14.64
C THR A 272 12.15 7.74 13.56
N CYS A 273 12.90 8.84 13.39
CA CYS A 273 14.03 8.89 12.49
C CYS A 273 15.17 7.94 12.97
N PRO A 274 15.71 7.05 12.11
CA PRO A 274 16.84 6.19 12.47
C PRO A 274 18.09 6.96 12.93
N MET A 275 18.33 8.14 12.36
CA MET A 275 19.52 8.95 12.62
C MET A 275 19.41 9.80 13.89
N CYS A 276 18.30 10.54 14.04
CA CYS A 276 18.16 11.51 15.13
C CYS A 276 17.08 11.18 16.16
N ARG A 277 16.38 10.05 16.00
CA ARG A 277 15.31 9.56 16.89
C ARG A 277 14.12 10.50 17.08
N ARG A 278 14.06 11.63 16.36
CA ARG A 278 12.90 12.54 16.35
C ARG A 278 11.66 11.82 15.81
N ALA A 279 10.53 12.03 16.46
CA ALA A 279 9.24 11.46 16.04
C ALA A 279 8.79 12.05 14.70
N VAL A 280 8.35 11.19 13.80
CA VAL A 280 7.85 11.52 12.47
C VAL A 280 6.36 11.84 12.62
N GLY A 281 6.04 13.11 12.81
CA GLY A 281 4.66 13.59 13.04
C GLY A 281 4.52 14.76 14.02
N HIS A 282 5.56 15.04 14.83
CA HIS A 282 5.65 16.34 15.51
C HIS A 282 6.34 17.31 14.56
N THR A 283 5.57 18.23 13.98
CA THR A 283 6.14 19.45 13.41
C THR A 283 6.96 20.09 14.52
N ALA A 284 8.27 20.23 14.31
CA ALA A 284 9.09 21.02 15.20
C ALA A 284 8.49 22.44 15.23
N THR A 285 7.98 22.86 16.38
CA THR A 285 7.83 24.27 16.69
C THR A 285 9.22 24.88 16.61
N SER A 286 9.59 25.36 15.42
CA SER A 286 10.81 26.14 15.24
C SER A 286 10.59 27.46 15.97
N ARG A 287 11.17 27.51 17.17
CA ARG A 287 11.37 28.72 17.97
C ARG A 287 11.94 29.81 17.06
N ARG A 288 11.30 30.98 17.07
CA ARG A 288 11.91 32.22 16.57
C ARG A 288 13.25 32.39 17.29
N VAL A 289 14.36 32.33 16.55
CA VAL A 289 15.61 32.89 17.02
C VAL A 289 15.47 34.40 16.83
N SER A 290 15.07 35.09 17.90
CA SER A 290 15.22 36.54 18.00
C SER A 290 16.69 36.80 18.26
N ILE A 291 17.39 37.37 17.28
CA ILE A 291 18.70 37.98 17.49
C ILE A 291 18.42 39.39 18.01
N LEU A 292 18.75 39.64 19.28
CA LEU A 292 19.06 40.96 19.80
C LEU A 292 20.51 41.28 19.45
#